data_AF-A0AAT9S5U7-F1
#
_entry.id   AF-A0AAT9S5U7-F1
#
_cell.length_a   1.000
_cell.length_b   1.000
_cell.length_c   1.000
_cell.angle_alpha   90.00
_cell.angle_beta   90.00
_cell.angle_gamma   90.00
#
_symmetry.space_group_name_H-M   'P 1'
#
loop_
_entity.id
_entity.type
_entity.pdbx_description
1 polymer ?
#
loop_
_entity_poly.entity_id
_entity_poly.type
_entity_poly.pdbx_seq_one_letter_code
_entity_poly.pdbx_strand_id
1 'polypeptide(L)'
;MAQDREQCEGRRPVWRHQLSTLDVPQIVDAHCPDHPDGCSVHQPRLRPRAEAEIAFVGIGPGAGRWLEDAGPAGATGIRAKTARAVELATVLGNDKVDQALGLAATAGCFADDDLLSVLGHIAGSKSAGEVVRAGEAHSVQNGTIGWQALGQPSPVPRELTAG
;
A
#
# COMPACT_ATOMS: atom_id res chain seq x y z
N MET A 1 57.07 -40.88 -10.46
CA MET A 1 57.03 -39.69 -9.58
C MET A 1 57.72 -38.58 -10.34
N ALA A 2 57.17 -37.40 -10.62
CA ALA A 2 56.09 -36.67 -9.99
C ALA A 2 55.31 -35.86 -11.05
N GLN A 3 54.00 -35.71 -10.85
CA GLN A 3 53.18 -34.73 -11.58
C GLN A 3 53.73 -33.33 -11.35
N ASP A 4 54.15 -32.67 -12.44
CA ASP A 4 54.29 -31.22 -12.49
C ASP A 4 52.88 -30.64 -12.66
N ARG A 5 52.23 -30.35 -11.53
CA ARG A 5 50.95 -29.64 -11.50
C ARG A 5 51.26 -28.15 -11.54
N GLU A 6 50.86 -27.53 -12.65
CA GLU A 6 50.70 -26.10 -12.87
C GLU A 6 50.35 -25.35 -11.56
N GLN A 7 51.25 -24.47 -11.16
CA GLN A 7 50.97 -23.48 -10.14
C GLN A 7 50.17 -22.36 -10.80
N CYS A 8 48.83 -22.46 -10.77
CA CYS A 8 47.95 -21.34 -11.12
C CYS A 8 48.19 -20.21 -10.12
N GLU A 9 48.83 -19.14 -10.60
CA GLU A 9 49.19 -17.95 -9.84
C GLU A 9 47.92 -17.23 -9.32
N GLY A 10 47.56 -17.61 -8.10
CA GLY A 10 46.77 -16.93 -7.07
C GLY A 10 45.66 -15.94 -7.48
N ARG A 11 44.39 -16.36 -7.37
CA ARG A 11 43.29 -15.42 -7.05
C ARG A 11 43.58 -14.78 -5.69
N ARG A 12 44.01 -13.53 -5.69
CA ARG A 12 44.14 -12.74 -4.45
C ARG A 12 42.78 -12.08 -4.15
N PRO A 13 42.22 -12.23 -2.93
CA PRO A 13 40.98 -11.56 -2.58
C PRO A 13 41.21 -10.04 -2.58
N VAL A 14 40.45 -9.31 -3.41
CA VAL A 14 40.52 -7.84 -3.50
C VAL A 14 40.02 -7.19 -2.21
N TRP A 15 39.14 -7.88 -1.47
CA TRP A 15 38.60 -7.46 -0.18
C TRP A 15 38.36 -8.67 0.75
N ARG A 16 38.54 -8.46 2.07
CA ARG A 16 38.16 -9.43 3.12
C ARG A 16 37.09 -8.77 3.99
N HIS A 17 35.88 -9.34 3.99
CA HIS A 17 34.79 -8.90 4.86
C HIS A 17 34.26 -10.05 5.69
N GLN A 18 33.63 -9.70 6.80
CA GLN A 18 32.87 -10.63 7.61
C GLN A 18 31.70 -11.15 6.75
N LEU A 19 31.53 -12.48 6.72
CA LEU A 19 30.39 -13.11 6.03
C LEU A 19 29.08 -12.57 6.63
N SER A 20 28.12 -12.25 5.75
CA SER A 20 26.78 -11.92 6.19
C SER A 20 26.13 -13.12 6.89
N THR A 21 25.27 -12.84 7.87
CA THR A 21 24.44 -13.85 8.51
C THR A 21 23.24 -14.14 7.61
N LEU A 22 22.80 -15.40 7.52
CA LEU A 22 21.51 -15.74 6.95
C LEU A 22 20.44 -14.93 7.72
N ASP A 23 19.62 -14.16 7.01
CA ASP A 23 18.62 -13.18 7.51
C ASP A 23 19.07 -11.70 7.56
N VAL A 24 20.37 -11.41 7.63
CA VAL A 24 20.89 -10.03 7.57
C VAL A 24 22.01 -9.92 6.52
N PRO A 25 21.66 -9.88 5.22
CA PRO A 25 22.64 -9.66 4.17
C PRO A 25 23.29 -8.28 4.37
N GLN A 26 24.62 -8.23 4.36
CA GLN A 26 25.39 -6.99 4.48
C GLN A 26 26.32 -6.85 3.28
N ILE A 27 26.22 -5.72 2.58
CA ILE A 27 27.16 -5.33 1.53
C ILE A 27 27.87 -4.08 2.02
N VAL A 28 29.20 -4.12 2.09
CA VAL A 28 30.02 -2.99 2.56
C VAL A 28 30.33 -2.07 1.39
N ASP A 29 30.12 -0.76 1.55
CA ASP A 29 30.33 0.24 0.48
C ASP A 29 31.72 0.23 -0.15
N ALA A 30 32.74 -0.21 0.59
CA ALA A 30 34.09 -0.39 0.09
C ALA A 30 34.19 -1.39 -1.10
N HIS A 31 33.18 -2.25 -1.30
CA HIS A 31 33.04 -3.10 -2.48
C HIS A 31 32.60 -2.35 -3.74
N CYS A 32 31.97 -1.18 -3.60
CA CYS A 32 31.39 -0.41 -4.70
C CYS A 32 32.03 1.00 -4.79
N PRO A 33 33.37 1.13 -4.87
CA PRO A 33 34.06 2.41 -4.74
C PRO A 33 33.71 3.42 -5.85
N ASP A 34 33.39 2.93 -7.05
CA ASP A 34 33.02 3.76 -8.21
C ASP A 34 31.50 3.90 -8.38
N HIS A 35 30.69 3.33 -7.47
CA HIS A 35 29.24 3.43 -7.58
C HIS A 35 28.74 4.73 -6.93
N PRO A 36 27.98 5.58 -7.65
CA PRO A 36 27.57 6.89 -7.15
C PRO A 36 26.71 6.84 -5.88
N ASP A 37 26.00 5.73 -5.66
CA ASP A 37 25.15 5.49 -4.49
C ASP A 37 25.78 4.51 -3.47
N GLY A 38 27.07 4.18 -3.60
CA GLY A 38 27.73 3.14 -2.80
C GLY A 38 27.16 1.74 -3.04
N CYS A 39 27.15 0.87 -2.04
CA CYS A 39 26.44 -0.42 -2.13
C CYS A 39 25.00 -0.32 -1.59
N SER A 40 24.43 0.89 -1.53
CA SER A 40 23.07 1.13 -1.03
C SER A 40 22.02 0.45 -1.91
N VAL A 41 20.84 0.20 -1.35
CA VAL A 41 19.67 -0.24 -2.11
C VAL A 41 19.29 0.90 -3.07
N HIS A 42 19.58 0.72 -4.36
CA HIS A 42 19.19 1.66 -5.41
C HIS A 42 17.69 1.97 -5.28
N GLN A 43 17.35 3.23 -4.98
CA GLN A 43 15.98 3.72 -4.99
C GLN A 43 15.62 4.15 -6.41
N PRO A 44 14.85 3.36 -7.18
CA PRO A 44 14.54 3.71 -8.55
C PRO A 44 13.70 4.99 -8.56
N ARG A 45 14.24 6.04 -9.18
CA ARG A 45 13.44 7.25 -9.44
C ARG A 45 12.43 6.92 -10.53
N LEU A 46 11.17 7.31 -10.30
CA LEU A 46 10.12 7.16 -11.29
C LEU A 46 10.47 7.98 -12.53
N ARG A 47 10.78 7.30 -13.64
CA ARG A 47 11.08 7.91 -14.94
C ARG A 47 10.23 7.23 -16.00
N PRO A 48 9.03 7.74 -16.31
CA PRO A 48 8.18 7.16 -17.35
C PRO A 48 8.91 7.24 -18.69
N ARG A 49 8.99 6.11 -19.39
CA ARG A 49 9.66 6.01 -20.71
C ARG A 49 8.70 5.62 -21.82
N ALA A 50 7.69 4.82 -21.52
CA ALA A 50 6.68 4.43 -22.48
C ALA A 50 5.56 5.47 -22.56
N GLU A 51 4.94 5.64 -23.73
CA GLU A 51 3.82 6.56 -23.94
C GLU A 51 2.69 6.35 -22.93
N ALA A 52 2.34 5.09 -22.65
CA ALA A 52 1.33 4.75 -21.65
C ALA A 52 1.72 5.17 -20.21
N GLU A 53 3.00 5.08 -19.85
CA GLU A 53 3.49 5.54 -18.54
C GLU A 53 3.46 7.07 -18.45
N ILE A 54 3.79 7.77 -19.55
CA ILE A 54 3.71 9.23 -19.64
C ILE A 54 2.25 9.69 -19.53
N ALA A 55 1.35 9.06 -20.28
CA ALA A 55 -0.09 9.36 -20.22
C ALA A 55 -0.65 9.13 -18.81
N PHE A 56 -0.25 8.05 -18.15
CA PHE A 56 -0.67 7.74 -16.79
C PHE A 56 -0.17 8.78 -15.78
N VAL A 57 1.11 9.13 -15.79
CA VAL A 57 1.64 10.18 -14.92
C VAL A 57 1.03 11.55 -15.25
N GLY A 58 0.62 11.75 -16.51
CA GLY A 58 -0.12 12.93 -16.97
C GLY A 58 -1.55 13.03 -16.45
N ILE A 59 -2.11 11.99 -15.82
CA ILE A 59 -3.42 12.05 -15.15
C ILE A 59 -3.37 13.04 -13.99
N GLY A 60 -2.28 13.02 -13.19
CA GLY A 60 -2.09 13.93 -12.07
C GLY A 60 -1.14 13.42 -10.97
N PRO A 61 -1.01 14.18 -9.86
CA PRO A 61 -0.10 13.85 -8.76
C PRO A 61 -0.46 12.55 -8.01
N GLY A 62 -1.75 12.22 -7.90
CA GLY A 62 -2.22 10.97 -7.30
C GLY A 62 -1.74 9.74 -8.09
N ALA A 63 -1.66 9.84 -9.42
CA ALA A 63 -1.09 8.79 -10.26
C ALA A 63 0.40 8.55 -9.97
N GLY A 64 1.19 9.61 -9.81
CA GLY A 64 2.60 9.52 -9.41
C GLY A 64 2.77 8.80 -8.07
N ARG A 65 1.99 9.22 -7.06
CA ARG A 65 2.02 8.61 -5.72
C ARG A 65 1.62 7.13 -5.73
N TRP A 66 0.63 6.77 -6.55
CA TRP A 66 0.26 5.36 -6.72
C TRP A 66 1.43 4.51 -7.22
N LEU A 67 2.26 5.00 -8.14
CA LEU A 67 3.44 4.26 -8.62
C LEU A 67 4.57 4.19 -7.58
N GLU A 68 4.76 5.25 -6.81
CA GLU A 68 5.74 5.29 -5.72
C GLU A 68 5.43 4.26 -4.63
N ASP A 69 4.16 4.07 -4.30
CA ASP A 69 3.72 3.14 -3.25
C ASP A 69 3.53 1.70 -3.78
N ALA A 70 3.05 1.52 -5.01
CA ALA A 70 2.74 0.21 -5.59
C ALA A 70 3.97 -0.68 -5.77
N GLY A 71 5.11 -0.10 -6.17
CA GLY A 71 6.35 -0.85 -6.41
C GLY A 71 6.88 -1.55 -5.15
N PRO A 72 7.18 -0.81 -4.07
CA PRO A 72 7.60 -1.37 -2.80
C PRO A 72 6.57 -2.31 -2.16
N ALA A 73 5.26 -2.07 -2.39
CA ALA A 73 4.19 -2.95 -1.92
C ALA A 73 4.10 -4.28 -2.69
N GLY A 74 4.91 -4.48 -3.74
CA GLY A 74 4.92 -5.72 -4.52
C GLY A 74 3.72 -5.84 -5.47
N ALA A 75 3.13 -4.73 -5.90
CA ALA A 75 2.01 -4.75 -6.83
C ALA A 75 2.41 -5.43 -8.15
N THR A 76 1.64 -6.43 -8.56
CA THR A 76 1.84 -7.14 -9.82
C THR A 76 1.01 -6.49 -10.93
N GLY A 77 1.41 -6.69 -12.19
CA GLY A 77 0.61 -6.22 -13.34
C GLY A 77 0.51 -4.70 -13.49
N ILE A 78 1.45 -3.93 -12.93
CA ILE A 78 1.45 -2.45 -12.92
C ILE A 78 1.12 -1.86 -14.30
N ARG A 79 1.73 -2.37 -15.37
CA ARG A 79 1.51 -1.87 -16.74
C ARG A 79 0.06 -2.04 -17.23
N ALA A 80 -0.58 -3.15 -16.90
CA ALA A 80 -1.98 -3.37 -17.26
C ALA A 80 -2.90 -2.43 -16.47
N LYS A 81 -2.58 -2.22 -15.19
CA LYS A 81 -3.33 -1.32 -14.29
C LYS A 81 -3.20 0.14 -14.70
N THR A 82 -2.01 0.61 -15.06
CA THR A 82 -1.81 1.98 -15.55
C THR A 82 -2.51 2.21 -16.88
N ALA A 83 -2.44 1.26 -17.82
CA ALA A 83 -3.20 1.34 -19.08
C ALA A 83 -4.70 1.44 -18.81
N ARG A 84 -5.25 0.57 -17.94
CA ARG A 84 -6.66 0.62 -17.57
C ARG A 84 -7.08 1.94 -16.90
N ALA A 85 -6.22 2.51 -16.06
CA ALA A 85 -6.47 3.80 -15.44
C ALA A 85 -6.51 4.94 -16.47
N VAL A 86 -5.63 4.91 -17.49
CA VAL A 86 -5.67 5.87 -18.61
C VAL A 86 -6.98 5.74 -19.37
N GLU A 87 -7.42 4.52 -19.70
CA GLU A 87 -8.73 4.29 -20.34
C GLU A 87 -9.88 4.85 -19.49
N LEU A 88 -9.87 4.59 -18.18
CA LEU A 88 -10.88 5.14 -17.26
C LEU A 88 -10.87 6.67 -17.23
N ALA A 89 -9.70 7.29 -17.31
CA ALA A 89 -9.57 8.74 -17.32
C ALA A 89 -10.18 9.37 -18.60
N THR A 90 -10.16 8.67 -19.73
CA THR A 90 -10.84 9.13 -20.96
C THR A 90 -12.37 9.19 -20.80
N VAL A 91 -12.95 8.31 -19.97
CA VAL A 91 -14.40 8.20 -19.77
C VAL A 91 -14.88 9.06 -18.60
N LEU A 92 -14.14 9.07 -17.49
CA LEU A 92 -14.54 9.68 -16.22
C LEU A 92 -13.92 11.06 -15.96
N GLY A 93 -12.86 11.40 -16.71
CA GLY A 93 -12.05 12.60 -16.52
C GLY A 93 -10.86 12.36 -15.57
N ASN A 94 -9.76 13.08 -15.84
CA ASN A 94 -8.50 12.94 -15.09
C ASN A 94 -8.66 13.23 -13.61
N ASP A 95 -9.39 14.29 -13.22
CA ASP A 95 -9.51 14.72 -11.82
C ASP A 95 -10.06 13.61 -10.90
N LYS A 96 -11.08 12.89 -11.37
CA LYS A 96 -11.71 11.80 -10.60
C LYS A 96 -10.77 10.61 -10.47
N VAL A 97 -10.07 10.26 -11.55
CA VAL A 97 -9.14 9.14 -11.56
C VAL A 97 -7.90 9.45 -10.74
N ASP A 98 -7.39 10.69 -10.79
CA ASP A 98 -6.26 11.14 -9.98
C ASP A 98 -6.58 11.07 -8.48
N GLN A 99 -7.74 11.60 -8.08
CA GLN A 99 -8.22 11.53 -6.70
C GLN A 99 -8.31 10.07 -6.22
N ALA A 100 -8.88 9.18 -7.06
CA ALA A 100 -9.01 7.77 -6.74
C ALA A 100 -7.64 7.08 -6.62
N LEU A 101 -6.69 7.36 -7.50
CA LEU A 101 -5.34 6.82 -7.43
C LEU A 101 -4.60 7.26 -6.17
N GLY A 102 -4.73 8.54 -5.78
CA GLY A 102 -4.15 9.04 -4.53
C GLY A 102 -4.75 8.41 -3.27
N LEU A 103 -6.06 8.14 -3.28
CA LEU A 103 -6.73 7.45 -2.17
C LEU A 103 -6.35 5.96 -2.13
N ALA A 104 -6.29 5.30 -3.29
CA ALA A 104 -5.85 3.91 -3.40
C ALA A 104 -4.40 3.73 -2.90
N ALA A 105 -3.50 4.64 -3.27
CA ALA A 105 -2.12 4.65 -2.78
C ALA A 105 -2.07 4.75 -1.25
N THR A 106 -2.82 5.70 -0.67
CA THR A 106 -2.91 5.90 0.79
C THR A 106 -3.48 4.66 1.50
N ALA A 107 -4.39 3.93 0.86
CA ALA A 107 -5.01 2.73 1.41
C ALA A 107 -4.21 1.44 1.16
N GLY A 108 -3.14 1.48 0.37
CA GLY A 108 -2.40 0.27 -0.05
C GLY A 108 -3.19 -0.63 -1.01
N CYS A 109 -4.16 -0.07 -1.73
CA CYS A 109 -5.06 -0.79 -2.62
C CYS A 109 -4.48 -0.83 -4.05
N PHE A 110 -3.85 -1.96 -4.39
CA PHE A 110 -3.17 -2.19 -5.68
C PHE A 110 -3.69 -3.40 -6.46
N ALA A 111 -4.79 -4.03 -6.05
CA ALA A 111 -5.43 -5.13 -6.78
C ALA A 111 -6.14 -4.63 -8.06
N ASP A 112 -6.51 -5.55 -8.95
CA ASP A 112 -7.07 -5.20 -10.27
C ASP A 112 -8.39 -4.41 -10.20
N ASP A 113 -9.23 -4.70 -9.21
CA ASP A 113 -10.54 -4.07 -9.00
C ASP A 113 -10.53 -2.89 -8.02
N ASP A 114 -9.39 -2.61 -7.39
CA ASP A 114 -9.29 -1.61 -6.33
C ASP A 114 -9.61 -0.21 -6.85
N LEU A 115 -9.10 0.16 -8.03
CA LEU A 115 -9.37 1.47 -8.61
C LEU A 115 -10.87 1.69 -8.86
N LEU A 116 -11.60 0.66 -9.33
CA LEU A 116 -13.05 0.77 -9.51
C LEU A 116 -13.79 0.82 -8.17
N SER A 117 -13.34 0.04 -7.20
CA SER A 117 -13.93 0.02 -5.86
C SER A 117 -13.80 1.40 -5.20
N VAL A 118 -12.63 2.02 -5.32
CA VAL A 118 -12.37 3.38 -4.82
C VAL A 118 -13.18 4.42 -5.59
N LEU A 119 -13.26 4.32 -6.93
CA LEU A 119 -14.12 5.21 -7.73
C LEU A 119 -15.59 5.11 -7.35
N GLY A 120 -16.10 3.90 -7.12
CA GLY A 120 -17.46 3.65 -6.64
C GLY A 120 -17.68 4.21 -5.24
N HIS A 121 -16.69 4.08 -4.35
CA HIS A 121 -16.72 4.67 -3.03
C HIS A 121 -16.80 6.20 -3.09
N ILE A 122 -15.96 6.85 -3.90
CA ILE A 122 -15.98 8.30 -4.09
C ILE A 122 -17.34 8.76 -4.63
N ALA A 123 -17.89 8.05 -5.63
CA ALA A 123 -19.18 8.38 -6.22
C ALA A 123 -20.35 8.21 -5.23
N GLY A 124 -20.27 7.25 -4.30
CA GLY A 124 -21.27 7.03 -3.24
C GLY A 124 -21.07 7.90 -2.00
N SER A 125 -19.86 8.43 -1.79
CA SER A 125 -19.55 9.32 -0.67
C SER A 125 -20.12 10.72 -0.93
N LYS A 126 -20.92 11.23 0.02
CA LYS A 126 -21.40 12.61 -0.02
C LYS A 126 -20.21 13.55 0.17
N SER A 127 -20.20 14.69 -0.54
CA SER A 127 -19.07 15.64 -0.54
C SER A 127 -18.59 15.97 0.88
N ALA A 128 -17.27 15.97 1.08
CA ALA A 128 -16.54 16.11 2.35
C ALA A 128 -16.87 17.35 3.23
N GLY A 129 -17.80 18.22 2.81
CA GLY A 129 -18.35 19.29 3.65
C GLY A 129 -19.37 18.81 4.68
N GLU A 130 -19.93 17.60 4.51
CA GLU A 130 -20.81 17.00 5.51
C GLU A 130 -20.00 16.05 6.38
N VAL A 131 -19.29 16.62 7.37
CA VAL A 131 -18.78 15.82 8.49
C VAL A 131 -20.00 15.29 9.24
N VAL A 132 -20.50 14.12 8.84
CA VAL A 132 -21.49 13.39 9.60
C VAL A 132 -20.81 12.96 10.90
N ARG A 133 -21.03 13.72 11.98
CA ARG A 133 -20.78 13.21 13.32
C ARG A 133 -21.69 11.99 13.46
N ALA A 134 -21.10 10.80 13.62
CA ALA A 134 -21.87 9.59 13.89
C ALA A 134 -22.64 9.77 15.21
N GLY A 135 -23.91 10.20 15.09
CA GLY A 135 -24.86 10.12 16.19
C GLY A 135 -25.22 8.66 16.46
N GLU A 136 -25.85 8.39 17.59
CA GLU A 136 -26.19 7.04 18.06
C GLU A 136 -26.94 6.18 17.00
N ALA A 137 -27.66 6.81 16.06
CA ALA A 137 -28.34 6.16 14.94
C ALA A 137 -27.41 5.64 13.81
N HIS A 138 -26.14 6.05 13.78
CA HIS A 138 -25.16 5.72 12.73
C HIS A 138 -23.84 5.20 13.30
N SER A 139 -23.81 4.87 14.60
CA SER A 139 -22.67 4.24 15.25
C SER A 139 -22.69 2.74 15.00
N VAL A 140 -21.55 2.16 14.62
CA VAL A 140 -21.32 0.70 14.59
C VAL A 140 -21.05 0.13 15.99
N GLN A 141 -20.88 0.98 17.00
CA GLN A 141 -20.84 0.53 18.39
C GLN A 141 -22.27 0.29 18.87
N ASN A 142 -22.56 -0.95 19.26
CA ASN A 142 -23.81 -1.26 19.93
C ASN A 142 -23.87 -0.47 21.25
N GLY A 143 -24.81 0.48 21.35
CA GLY A 143 -24.98 1.28 22.56
C GLY A 143 -25.20 0.40 23.78
N THR A 144 -24.74 0.84 24.95
CA THR A 144 -24.90 0.07 26.20
C THR A 144 -26.32 0.12 26.76
N ILE A 145 -27.27 0.77 26.06
CA ILE A 145 -28.70 0.84 26.43
C ILE A 145 -29.30 -0.54 26.68
N GLY A 146 -28.94 -1.55 25.89
CA GLY A 146 -29.40 -2.93 26.11
C GLY A 146 -28.96 -3.54 27.46
N TRP A 147 -27.89 -3.04 28.05
CA TRP A 147 -27.39 -3.48 29.35
C TRP A 147 -28.13 -2.85 30.53
N GLN A 148 -28.86 -1.74 30.33
CA GLN A 148 -29.60 -1.09 31.42
C GLN A 148 -30.79 -1.92 31.95
N ALA A 149 -31.27 -2.89 31.16
CA ALA A 149 -32.29 -3.84 31.59
C ALA A 149 -31.75 -4.91 32.56
N LEU A 150 -30.43 -5.15 32.56
CA LEU A 150 -29.77 -6.09 33.46
C LEU A 150 -29.57 -5.41 34.83
N GLY A 151 -30.49 -5.69 35.75
CA GLY A 151 -30.46 -5.15 37.12
C GLY A 151 -31.76 -4.48 37.55
N GLN A 152 -32.73 -4.29 36.65
CA GLN A 152 -34.06 -3.87 37.06
C GLN A 152 -34.72 -5.02 37.84
N PRO A 153 -35.15 -4.79 39.09
CA PRO A 153 -35.88 -5.80 39.83
C PRO A 153 -37.14 -6.14 39.04
N SER A 154 -37.35 -7.42 38.72
CA SER A 154 -38.61 -7.88 38.15
C SER A 154 -39.73 -7.40 39.06
N PRO A 155 -40.77 -6.71 38.56
CA PRO A 155 -41.87 -6.28 39.41
C PRO A 155 -42.49 -7.52 40.05
N VAL A 156 -42.26 -7.67 41.36
CA VAL A 156 -42.89 -8.73 42.15
C VAL A 156 -44.40 -8.51 42.09
N PRO A 157 -45.21 -9.52 41.74
CA PRO A 157 -46.66 -9.37 41.77
C PRO A 157 -47.09 -9.04 43.19
N ARG A 158 -47.77 -7.91 43.37
CA ARG A 158 -48.49 -7.63 44.62
C ARG A 158 -49.64 -8.62 44.70
N GLU A 159 -49.53 -9.62 45.56
CA GLU A 159 -50.68 -10.44 45.95
C GLU A 159 -51.77 -9.52 46.51
N LEU A 160 -52.93 -9.56 45.84
CA LEU A 160 -54.16 -8.99 46.34
C LEU A 160 -54.66 -9.88 47.48
N THR A 161 -54.30 -9.53 48.71
CA THR A 161 -54.98 -10.10 49.89
C THR A 161 -56.42 -9.59 49.91
N ALA A 162 -57.34 -10.50 49.60
CA ALA A 162 -58.74 -10.43 49.99
C ALA A 162 -58.89 -11.17 51.33
N GLY A 163 -59.50 -10.52 52.32
CA GLY A 163 -59.81 -11.10 53.64
C GLY A 163 -59.75 -10.07 54.75
#